data_AF-A0A7Z9FKS5-F1
#
_entry.id   AF-A0A7Z9FKS5-F1
#
_cell.length_a   1.000
_cell.length_b   1.000
_cell.length_c   1.000
_cell.angle_alpha   90.00
_cell.angle_beta   90.00
_cell.angle_gamma   90.00
#
_symmetry.space_group_name_H-M   'P 1'
#
loop_
_entity.id
_entity.type
_entity.pdbx_description
1 polymer ?
#
loop_
_entity_poly.entity_id
_entity_poly.type
_entity_poly.pdbx_seq_one_letter_code
_entity_poly.pdbx_strand_id
1 'polypeptide(L)'
;MAEDLIIQMIKRYFLFQVAIIISLTACSGTSSEFPRQSFRSRLSKGDSHMGWSLNYFDSWQKGLQPRYLILAERHTIAAIKLFRHLESDTSPRISEFYVVRERRTRSCRLLAELQFSASNYGHKLSSGTPDGCIYF
;
A
#
# COMPACT_ATOMS: atom_id res chain seq x y z
N MET A 1 -8.59 0.37 58.54
CA MET A 1 -7.75 1.56 58.21
C MET A 1 -6.37 1.20 57.68
N ALA A 2 -5.62 0.25 58.28
CA ALA A 2 -4.33 -0.20 57.72
C ALA A 2 -4.49 -1.16 56.51
N GLU A 3 -5.50 -2.02 56.52
CA GLU A 3 -5.76 -2.97 55.44
C GLU A 3 -6.15 -2.29 54.11
N ASP A 4 -6.93 -1.20 54.17
CA ASP A 4 -7.35 -0.43 52.99
C ASP A 4 -6.16 0.23 52.27
N LEU A 5 -5.17 0.71 53.02
CA LEU A 5 -3.93 1.30 52.50
C LEU A 5 -3.07 0.25 51.77
N ILE A 6 -2.97 -0.96 52.32
CA ILE A 6 -2.22 -2.07 51.73
C ILE A 6 -2.87 -2.51 50.41
N ILE A 7 -4.20 -2.65 50.38
CA ILE A 7 -4.95 -3.01 49.17
C ILE A 7 -4.79 -1.94 48.09
N GLN A 8 -4.78 -0.66 48.47
CA GLN A 8 -4.58 0.44 47.53
C GLN A 8 -3.16 0.48 46.94
N MET A 9 -2.13 0.19 47.75
CA MET A 9 -0.74 0.07 47.30
C MET A 9 -0.54 -1.11 46.35
N ILE A 10 -1.15 -2.27 46.64
CA ILE A 10 -1.08 -3.46 45.78
C ILE A 10 -1.75 -3.18 44.43
N LYS A 11 -2.91 -2.51 44.40
CA LYS A 11 -3.59 -2.12 43.15
C LYS A 11 -2.75 -1.16 42.30
N ARG A 12 -2.10 -0.17 42.92
CA ARG A 12 -1.22 0.78 42.21
C ARG A 12 0.01 0.08 41.64
N TYR A 13 0.62 -0.83 42.40
CA TYR A 13 1.75 -1.62 41.93
C TYR A 13 1.35 -2.54 40.76
N PHE A 14 0.19 -3.19 40.85
CA PHE A 14 -0.33 -4.03 39.77
C PHE A 14 -0.59 -3.23 38.49
N LEU A 15 -1.24 -2.06 38.59
CA LEU A 15 -1.49 -1.18 37.44
C LEU A 15 -0.19 -0.68 36.79
N PHE A 16 0.82 -0.37 37.60
CA PHE A 16 2.13 0.06 37.11
C PHE A 16 2.85 -1.06 36.34
N GLN A 17 2.81 -2.29 36.85
CA GLN A 17 3.39 -3.45 36.17
C GLN A 17 2.67 -3.77 34.85
N VAL A 18 1.34 -3.69 34.83
CA VAL A 18 0.55 -3.87 33.59
C VAL A 18 0.90 -2.80 32.55
N ALA A 19 1.05 -1.54 32.96
CA ALA A 19 1.44 -0.45 32.06
C ALA A 19 2.84 -0.65 31.46
N ILE A 20 3.80 -1.16 32.24
CA ILE A 20 5.15 -1.50 31.76
C ILE A 20 5.09 -2.62 30.73
N ILE A 21 4.33 -3.70 30.99
CA ILE A 21 4.20 -4.84 30.07
C ILE A 21 3.56 -4.41 28.74
N ILE A 22 2.53 -3.56 28.78
CA ILE A 22 1.89 -3.02 27.57
C ILE A 22 2.89 -2.13 26.80
N SER A 23 3.67 -1.31 27.49
CA SER A 23 4.68 -0.44 26.87
C SER A 23 5.83 -1.23 26.22
N LEU A 24 6.26 -2.34 26.85
CA LEU A 24 7.30 -3.21 26.32
C LEU A 24 6.84 -4.05 25.12
N THR A 25 5.58 -4.49 25.10
CA THR A 25 5.01 -5.27 23.98
C THR A 25 4.68 -4.40 22.76
N ALA A 26 4.42 -3.09 22.96
CA ALA A 26 4.17 -2.14 21.86
C ALA A 26 5.40 -1.91 20.96
N CYS A 27 6.62 -2.09 21.47
CA CYS A 27 7.87 -1.92 20.70
C CYS A 27 8.38 -3.22 20.05
N SER A 28 7.80 -4.38 20.34
CA SER A 28 8.25 -5.68 19.79
C SER A 28 7.71 -5.95 18.38
N GLY A 29 6.85 -5.08 17.83
CA GLY A 29 6.29 -5.22 16.51
C GLY A 29 7.18 -4.62 15.44
N THR A 30 8.27 -5.29 15.06
CA THR A 30 8.83 -5.27 13.69
C THR A 30 10.05 -6.16 13.66
N SER A 31 9.85 -7.47 13.42
CA SER A 31 10.89 -8.20 12.74
C SER A 31 11.05 -7.52 11.38
N SER A 32 12.22 -6.92 11.12
CA SER A 32 12.66 -6.62 9.77
C SER A 32 12.90 -7.95 9.05
N GLU A 33 11.82 -8.69 8.78
CA GLU A 33 11.90 -9.95 8.07
C GLU A 33 12.33 -9.58 6.64
N PHE A 34 13.53 -10.00 6.25
CA PHE A 34 13.99 -9.82 4.89
C PHE A 34 12.91 -10.34 3.93
N PRO A 35 12.61 -9.61 2.84
CA PRO A 35 11.57 -10.02 1.91
C PRO A 35 11.84 -11.45 1.42
N ARG A 36 10.91 -12.38 1.70
CA ARG A 36 11.05 -13.78 1.27
C ARG A 36 11.07 -13.93 -0.25
N GLN A 37 10.53 -12.96 -0.97
CA GLN A 37 10.49 -12.93 -2.43
C GLN A 37 11.64 -12.09 -2.99
N SER A 38 12.28 -12.58 -4.05
CA SER A 38 13.32 -11.83 -4.76
C SER A 38 12.78 -10.54 -5.37
N PHE A 39 13.66 -9.56 -5.55
CA PHE A 39 13.36 -8.31 -6.23
C PHE A 39 12.65 -8.56 -7.57
N ARG A 40 13.19 -9.45 -8.41
CA ARG A 40 12.64 -9.79 -9.72
C ARG A 40 11.22 -10.36 -9.62
N SER A 41 10.95 -11.23 -8.64
CA SER A 41 9.61 -11.79 -8.43
C SER A 41 8.60 -10.71 -8.04
N ARG A 42 9.00 -9.78 -7.16
CA ARG A 42 8.14 -8.69 -6.71
C ARG A 42 7.90 -7.66 -7.82
N LEU A 43 8.93 -7.35 -8.59
CA LEU A 43 8.84 -6.49 -9.78
C LEU A 43 7.87 -7.09 -10.80
N SER A 44 8.07 -8.36 -11.15
CA SER A 44 7.21 -9.09 -12.09
C SER A 44 5.76 -9.15 -11.62
N LYS A 45 5.50 -9.27 -10.31
CA LYS A 45 4.14 -9.20 -9.76
C LYS A 45 3.50 -7.84 -10.02
N GLY A 46 4.24 -6.75 -9.80
CA GLY A 46 3.79 -5.39 -10.14
C GLY A 46 3.51 -5.24 -11.64
N ASP A 47 4.41 -5.75 -12.47
CA ASP A 47 4.26 -5.73 -13.93
C ASP A 47 3.02 -6.50 -14.40
N SER A 48 2.71 -7.66 -13.80
CA SER A 48 1.48 -8.41 -14.10
C SER A 48 0.23 -7.62 -13.77
N HIS A 49 0.21 -6.91 -12.64
CA HIS A 49 -0.90 -6.01 -12.30
C HIS A 49 -1.03 -4.86 -13.30
N MET A 50 0.08 -4.29 -13.76
CA MET A 50 0.07 -3.27 -14.82
C MET A 50 -0.41 -3.82 -16.17
N GLY A 51 -0.03 -5.06 -16.52
CA GLY A 51 -0.52 -5.71 -17.74
C GLY A 51 -2.04 -5.95 -17.69
N TRP A 52 -2.56 -6.43 -16.57
CA TRP A 52 -4.00 -6.60 -16.37
C TRP A 52 -4.75 -5.26 -16.42
N SER A 53 -4.22 -4.20 -15.81
CA SER A 53 -4.89 -2.91 -15.84
C SER A 53 -5.03 -2.35 -17.25
N LEU A 54 -3.98 -2.45 -18.07
CA LEU A 54 -4.02 -2.04 -19.48
C LEU A 54 -5.04 -2.84 -20.28
N ASN A 55 -5.06 -4.17 -20.12
CA ASN A 55 -6.00 -5.04 -20.83
C ASN A 55 -7.46 -4.73 -20.46
N TYR A 56 -7.74 -4.49 -19.17
CA TYR A 56 -9.08 -4.12 -18.73
C TYR A 56 -9.46 -2.70 -19.16
N PHE A 57 -8.50 -1.78 -19.19
CA PHE A 57 -8.77 -0.42 -19.67
C PHE A 57 -9.12 -0.41 -21.16
N ASP A 58 -8.37 -1.13 -21.99
CA ASP A 58 -8.67 -1.32 -23.43
C ASP A 58 -10.04 -1.99 -23.63
N SER A 59 -10.34 -3.04 -22.86
CA SER A 59 -11.65 -3.70 -22.90
C SER A 59 -12.79 -2.75 -22.53
N TRP A 60 -12.58 -1.88 -21.54
CA TRP A 60 -13.54 -0.85 -21.17
C TRP A 60 -13.68 0.22 -22.26
N GLN A 61 -12.60 0.72 -22.86
CA GLN A 61 -12.69 1.72 -23.93
C GLN A 61 -13.49 1.21 -25.14
N LYS A 62 -13.42 -0.09 -25.43
CA LYS A 62 -14.17 -0.73 -26.54
C LYS A 62 -15.64 -0.98 -26.22
N GLY A 63 -15.94 -1.43 -25.00
CA GLY A 63 -17.29 -1.92 -24.64
C GLY A 63 -18.05 -1.08 -23.61
N LEU A 64 -17.40 -0.07 -23.03
CA LEU A 64 -17.87 0.78 -21.93
C LEU A 64 -18.47 0.04 -20.73
N GLN A 65 -18.17 -1.26 -20.57
CA GLN A 65 -18.70 -2.06 -19.48
C GLN A 65 -18.05 -1.64 -18.14
N PRO A 66 -18.81 -1.12 -17.16
CA PRO A 66 -18.22 -0.54 -15.94
C PRO A 66 -17.35 -1.50 -15.14
N ARG A 67 -17.61 -2.81 -15.23
CA ARG A 67 -16.82 -3.84 -14.56
C ARG A 67 -15.35 -3.80 -14.96
N TYR A 68 -15.04 -3.59 -16.24
CA TYR A 68 -13.67 -3.54 -16.71
C TYR A 68 -12.94 -2.30 -16.23
N LEU A 69 -13.63 -1.17 -16.14
CA LEU A 69 -13.08 0.06 -15.57
C LEU A 69 -12.69 -0.13 -14.08
N ILE A 70 -13.55 -0.78 -13.28
CA ILE A 70 -13.27 -1.10 -11.88
C ILE A 70 -12.07 -2.05 -11.75
N LEU A 71 -11.98 -3.06 -12.62
CA LEU A 71 -10.85 -3.99 -12.63
C LEU A 71 -9.55 -3.27 -13.01
N ALA A 72 -9.59 -2.39 -14.02
CA ALA A 72 -8.45 -1.59 -14.44
C ALA A 72 -7.95 -0.70 -13.28
N GLU A 73 -8.85 0.01 -12.60
CA GLU A 73 -8.53 0.81 -11.41
C GLU A 73 -7.86 -0.05 -10.32
N ARG A 74 -8.51 -1.16 -9.93
CA ARG A 74 -8.03 -2.04 -8.86
C ARG A 74 -6.63 -2.58 -9.14
N HIS A 75 -6.38 -3.05 -10.35
CA HIS A 75 -5.09 -3.59 -10.74
C HIS A 75 -4.01 -2.49 -10.83
N THR A 76 -4.36 -1.29 -11.29
CA THR A 76 -3.45 -0.14 -11.31
C THR A 76 -3.01 0.26 -9.89
N ILE A 77 -3.95 0.36 -8.95
CA ILE A 77 -3.63 0.66 -7.54
C ILE A 77 -2.75 -0.43 -6.92
N ALA A 78 -3.04 -1.69 -7.21
CA ALA A 78 -2.22 -2.80 -6.74
C ALA A 78 -0.78 -2.71 -7.26
N ALA A 79 -0.59 -2.39 -8.54
CA ALA A 79 0.72 -2.16 -9.14
C ALA A 79 1.46 -1.01 -8.43
N ILE A 80 0.80 0.14 -8.23
CA ILE A 80 1.39 1.30 -7.53
C ILE A 80 1.87 0.91 -6.13
N LYS A 81 1.05 0.20 -5.36
CA LYS A 81 1.41 -0.26 -4.01
C LYS A 81 2.62 -1.20 -4.04
N LEU A 82 2.61 -2.17 -4.95
CA LEU A 82 3.72 -3.12 -5.10
C LEU A 82 5.02 -2.41 -5.47
N PHE A 83 5.00 -1.49 -6.43
CA PHE A 83 6.17 -0.72 -6.82
C PHE A 83 6.62 0.23 -5.70
N ARG A 84 5.72 0.89 -4.98
CA ARG A 84 6.08 1.73 -3.83
C ARG A 84 6.82 0.92 -2.76
N HIS A 85 6.28 -0.25 -2.38
CA HIS A 85 6.93 -1.12 -1.39
C HIS A 85 8.27 -1.65 -1.89
N LEU A 86 8.37 -1.96 -3.18
CA LEU A 86 9.63 -2.41 -3.75
C LEU A 86 10.67 -1.27 -3.79
N GLU A 87 10.25 -0.03 -4.09
CA GLU A 87 11.10 1.16 -4.07
C GLU A 87 11.58 1.46 -2.64
N SER A 88 10.72 1.35 -1.62
CA SER A 88 11.13 1.56 -0.22
C SER A 88 12.16 0.55 0.26
N ASP A 89 12.10 -0.68 -0.26
CA ASP A 89 13.02 -1.75 0.11
C ASP A 89 14.33 -1.71 -0.71
N THR A 90 14.43 -0.79 -1.68
CA THR A 90 15.56 -0.68 -2.59
C THR A 90 16.33 0.61 -2.31
N SER A 91 17.65 0.53 -2.19
CA SER A 91 18.46 1.73 -1.94
C SER A 91 18.47 2.66 -3.16
N PRO A 92 18.34 3.99 -3.00
CA PRO A 92 18.53 4.94 -4.10
C PRO A 92 19.91 4.91 -4.77
N ARG A 93 20.88 4.19 -4.19
CA ARG A 93 22.24 4.04 -4.71
C ARG A 93 22.37 2.95 -5.78
N ILE A 94 21.34 2.13 -5.99
CA ILE A 94 21.35 1.05 -6.99
C ILE A 94 20.33 1.29 -8.10
N SER A 95 20.63 0.80 -9.30
CA SER A 95 19.87 1.08 -10.53
C SER A 95 18.39 0.65 -10.45
N GLU A 96 18.14 -0.43 -9.71
CA GLU A 96 16.85 -1.06 -9.47
C GLU A 96 15.85 -0.08 -8.85
N PHE A 97 16.32 0.83 -8.01
CA PHE A 97 15.49 1.86 -7.41
C PHE A 97 14.81 2.73 -8.47
N TYR A 98 15.57 3.15 -9.47
CA TYR A 98 15.08 4.02 -10.54
C TYR A 98 14.16 3.27 -11.50
N VAL A 99 14.42 1.99 -11.74
CA VAL A 99 13.53 1.12 -12.51
C VAL A 99 12.17 1.05 -11.82
N VAL A 100 12.12 0.74 -10.53
CA VAL A 100 10.86 0.62 -9.79
C VAL A 100 10.13 1.96 -9.69
N ARG A 101 10.86 3.04 -9.42
CA ARG A 101 10.30 4.40 -9.40
C ARG A 101 9.65 4.75 -10.73
N GLU A 102 10.30 4.44 -11.85
CA GLU A 102 9.75 4.68 -13.18
C GLU A 102 8.46 3.90 -13.43
N ARG A 103 8.44 2.61 -13.05
CA ARG A 103 7.23 1.77 -13.13
C ARG A 103 6.09 2.34 -12.29
N ARG A 104 6.38 2.76 -11.05
CA ARG A 104 5.41 3.41 -10.15
C ARG A 104 4.85 4.68 -10.79
N THR A 105 5.70 5.56 -11.30
CA THR A 105 5.28 6.81 -11.95
C THR A 105 4.41 6.55 -13.16
N ARG A 106 4.74 5.54 -13.99
CA ARG A 106 3.89 5.13 -15.12
C ARG A 106 2.52 4.62 -14.67
N SER A 107 2.46 3.80 -13.62
CA SER A 107 1.18 3.33 -13.07
C SER A 107 0.34 4.47 -12.50
N CYS A 108 0.96 5.46 -11.85
CA CYS A 108 0.25 6.66 -11.38
C CYS A 108 -0.35 7.46 -12.54
N ARG A 109 0.38 7.63 -13.65
CA ARG A 109 -0.13 8.28 -14.86
C ARG A 109 -1.31 7.52 -15.46
N LEU A 110 -1.23 6.20 -15.54
CA LEU A 110 -2.35 5.36 -16.00
C LEU A 110 -3.58 5.53 -15.10
N LEU A 111 -3.41 5.61 -13.78
CA LEU A 111 -4.55 5.84 -12.89
C LEU A 111 -5.22 7.20 -13.12
N ALA A 112 -4.43 8.25 -13.33
CA ALA A 112 -4.98 9.55 -13.69
C ALA A 112 -5.73 9.50 -15.03
N GLU A 113 -5.18 8.80 -16.03
CA GLU A 113 -5.82 8.62 -17.33
C GLU A 113 -7.13 7.83 -17.23
N LEU A 114 -7.16 6.77 -16.40
CA LEU A 114 -8.36 6.01 -16.07
C LEU A 114 -9.41 6.90 -15.42
N GLN A 115 -9.04 7.70 -14.42
CA GLN A 115 -9.96 8.60 -13.71
C GLN A 115 -10.50 9.70 -14.62
N PHE A 116 -9.64 10.29 -15.45
CA PHE A 116 -10.01 11.30 -16.43
C PHE A 116 -10.97 10.71 -17.49
N SER A 117 -10.62 9.57 -18.06
CA SER A 117 -11.45 8.90 -19.05
C SER A 117 -12.79 8.49 -18.45
N ALA A 118 -12.81 7.88 -17.27
CA ALA A 118 -14.03 7.54 -16.55
C ALA A 118 -14.95 8.76 -16.40
N SER A 119 -14.39 9.90 -15.97
CA SER A 119 -15.13 11.16 -15.81
C SER A 119 -15.75 11.64 -17.12
N ASN A 120 -15.04 11.53 -18.25
CA ASN A 120 -15.56 11.91 -19.56
C ASN A 120 -16.78 11.08 -20.00
N TYR A 121 -16.91 9.86 -19.49
CA TYR A 121 -18.07 8.99 -19.71
C TYR A 121 -19.08 9.01 -18.54
N GLY A 122 -18.97 9.98 -17.63
CA GLY A 122 -19.90 10.12 -16.50
C GLY A 122 -19.71 9.09 -15.38
N HIS A 123 -18.60 8.36 -15.37
CA HIS A 123 -18.25 7.43 -14.31
C HIS A 123 -17.33 8.08 -13.28
N LYS A 124 -17.60 7.83 -11.99
CA LYS A 124 -16.69 8.20 -10.91
C LYS A 124 -16.03 6.96 -10.34
N LEU A 125 -14.72 6.89 -10.52
CA LEU A 125 -13.88 5.89 -9.89
C LEU A 125 -13.78 6.12 -8.37
N SER A 126 -13.71 5.04 -7.61
CA SER A 126 -13.88 5.07 -6.15
C SER A 126 -12.61 5.47 -5.40
N SER A 127 -11.44 5.27 -6.01
CA SER A 127 -10.16 5.51 -5.35
C SER A 127 -9.73 6.96 -5.46
N GLY A 128 -9.22 7.50 -4.35
CA GLY A 128 -8.40 8.69 -4.37
C GLY A 128 -6.99 8.39 -4.87
N THR A 129 -6.16 9.43 -4.97
CA THR A 129 -4.75 9.31 -5.34
C THR A 129 -4.02 8.37 -4.39
N PRO A 130 -3.46 7.26 -4.87
CA PRO A 130 -2.72 6.35 -4.02
C PRO A 130 -1.43 6.98 -3.54
N ASP A 131 -1.11 6.62 -2.32
CA ASP A 131 0.16 6.84 -1.67
C ASP A 131 1.35 6.51 -2.61
N GLY A 132 2.21 7.50 -2.87
CA GLY A 132 3.38 7.37 -3.76
C GLY A 132 3.17 7.90 -5.18
N CYS A 133 1.95 8.30 -5.52
CA CYS A 133 1.69 9.09 -6.72
C CYS A 133 1.86 10.58 -6.43
N ILE A 134 2.65 11.25 -7.27
CA ILE A 134 2.75 12.70 -7.34
C ILE A 134 2.27 13.06 -8.74
N TYR A 135 1.13 13.74 -8.83
CA TYR A 135 0.69 14.35 -10.07
C TYR A 135 1.47 15.64 -10.21
N PHE A 136 2.36 15.69 -11.20
CA PHE A 136 3.04 16.92 -11.62
C PHE A 136 2.21 17.59 -12.70
#